data_AF-A0A484V2F9-F1
#
_entry.id   AF-A0A484V2F9-F1
#
_cell.length_a   1.000
_cell.length_b   1.000
_cell.length_c   1.000
_cell.angle_alpha   90.00
_cell.angle_beta   90.00
_cell.angle_gamma   90.00
#
_symmetry.space_group_name_H-M   'P 1'
#
loop_
_entity.id
_entity.type
_entity.pdbx_description
1 polymer ?
#
loop_
_entity_poly.entity_id
_entity_poly.type
_entity_poly.pdbx_seq_one_letter_code
_entity_poly.pdbx_strand_id
1 'polypeptide(L)'
;MTSASLQPVAACGPVAAADAAYDRRWLVVDASGTWLTAQAAPALSRVTPSMKLGYLVLRAPGMLRLDIPLDVIEDDDSVRRVARVADQDVDVVDEGDLAAAWFSNVAGQPCRLVKLHPDAAPVAWPAG
;
A
#
# COMPACT_ATOMS: atom_id res chain seq x y z
N MET A 1 5.22 -14.29 23.22
CA MET A 1 6.06 -13.48 22.31
C MET A 1 5.17 -13.06 21.16
N THR A 2 4.63 -11.84 21.19
CA THR A 2 3.83 -11.32 20.08
C THR A 2 4.79 -11.09 18.92
N SER A 3 4.73 -11.94 17.90
CA SER A 3 5.48 -11.71 16.67
C SER A 3 5.09 -10.33 16.15
N ALA A 4 6.06 -9.45 15.91
CA ALA A 4 5.79 -8.16 15.29
C ALA A 4 5.10 -8.43 13.96
N SER A 5 3.84 -8.03 13.86
CA SER A 5 3.01 -8.28 12.70
C SER A 5 3.27 -7.16 11.71
N LEU A 6 4.00 -7.47 10.64
CA LEU A 6 4.36 -6.49 9.59
C LEU A 6 3.13 -6.16 8.75
N GLN A 7 3.02 -4.94 8.25
CA GLN A 7 1.94 -4.45 7.42
C GLN A 7 2.50 -3.89 6.11
N PRO A 8 2.63 -4.72 5.05
CA PRO A 8 3.21 -4.26 3.80
C PRO A 8 2.46 -3.07 3.21
N VAL A 9 1.13 -3.11 3.27
CA VAL A 9 0.27 -1.97 2.93
C VAL A 9 -0.22 -1.33 4.22
N ALA A 10 0.08 -0.06 4.44
CA ALA A 10 -0.10 0.62 5.73
C ALA A 10 -1.53 0.59 6.30
N ALA A 11 -2.56 0.49 5.45
CA ALA A 11 -3.97 0.47 5.86
C ALA A 11 -4.60 -0.95 5.86
N CYS A 12 -3.84 -1.99 5.54
CA CYS A 12 -4.34 -3.36 5.40
C CYS A 12 -3.97 -4.25 6.59
N GLY A 13 -4.51 -5.47 6.58
CA GLY A 13 -4.18 -6.48 7.58
C GLY A 13 -2.68 -6.84 7.59
N PRO A 14 -2.17 -7.42 8.69
CA PRO A 14 -0.79 -7.81 8.77
C PRO A 14 -0.47 -9.06 7.94
N VAL A 15 0.82 -9.26 7.69
CA VAL A 15 1.38 -10.51 7.17
C VAL A 15 2.14 -11.24 8.28
N ALA A 16 1.94 -12.55 8.39
CA ALA A 16 2.56 -13.37 9.44
C ALA A 16 4.06 -13.62 9.22
N ALA A 17 4.50 -13.60 7.95
CA ALA A 17 5.88 -13.84 7.55
C ALA A 17 6.21 -12.97 6.33
N ALA A 18 6.98 -11.91 6.55
CA ALA A 18 7.57 -11.08 5.50
C ALA A 18 8.93 -10.57 5.97
N ASP A 19 9.74 -10.12 5.03
CA ASP A 19 10.92 -9.33 5.34
C ASP A 19 10.47 -7.97 5.90
N ALA A 20 11.13 -7.50 6.96
CA ALA A 20 10.90 -6.17 7.53
C ALA A 20 11.17 -5.05 6.52
N ALA A 21 11.98 -5.30 5.50
CA ALA A 21 12.21 -4.36 4.38
C ALA A 21 10.93 -3.98 3.63
N TYR A 22 9.88 -4.81 3.69
CA TYR A 22 8.60 -4.55 3.03
C TYR A 22 7.55 -3.93 3.95
N ASP A 23 7.87 -3.67 5.22
CA ASP A 23 6.93 -3.05 6.15
C ASP A 23 6.56 -1.63 5.69
N ARG A 24 5.26 -1.37 5.54
CA ARG A 24 4.67 -0.10 5.10
C ARG A 24 5.32 0.47 3.83
N ARG A 25 5.76 -0.40 2.93
CA ARG A 25 6.31 -0.03 1.63
C ARG A 25 5.22 0.45 0.67
N TRP A 26 3.97 0.03 0.89
CA TRP A 26 2.80 0.46 0.12
C TRP A 26 1.82 1.24 0.98
N LEU A 27 1.08 2.14 0.33
CA LEU A 27 -0.02 2.87 0.91
C LEU A 27 -1.13 3.10 -0.11
N VAL A 28 -2.34 3.28 0.39
CA VAL A 28 -3.51 3.62 -0.44
C VAL A 28 -3.73 5.12 -0.31
N VAL A 29 -3.85 5.83 -1.42
CA VAL A 29 -4.16 7.26 -1.45
C VAL A 29 -5.51 7.51 -2.10
N ASP A 30 -6.22 8.52 -1.65
CA ASP A 30 -7.46 8.97 -2.29
C ASP A 30 -7.19 9.75 -3.59
N ALA A 31 -8.25 10.28 -4.21
CA ALA A 31 -8.16 11.09 -5.42
C ALA A 31 -7.33 12.39 -5.26
N SER A 32 -7.11 12.86 -4.03
CA SER A 32 -6.28 14.03 -3.73
C SER A 32 -4.80 13.68 -3.50
N GLY A 33 -4.44 12.39 -3.50
CA GLY A 33 -3.10 11.94 -3.15
C GLY A 33 -2.86 11.85 -1.64
N THR A 34 -3.91 11.93 -0.82
CA THR A 34 -3.81 11.84 0.64
C THR A 34 -3.94 10.39 1.09
N TRP A 35 -3.08 9.96 2.01
CA TRP A 35 -3.10 8.61 2.55
C TRP A 35 -4.45 8.28 3.21
N LEU A 36 -5.06 7.18 2.78
CA LEU A 36 -6.26 6.61 3.36
C LEU A 36 -5.90 5.67 4.51
N THR A 37 -6.32 6.05 5.71
CA THR A 37 -6.12 5.27 6.93
C THR A 37 -7.17 4.16 7.06
N ALA A 38 -6.88 3.15 7.90
CA ALA A 38 -7.85 2.08 8.19
C ALA A 38 -9.10 2.61 8.92
N GLN A 39 -9.00 3.72 9.64
CA GLN A 39 -10.09 4.40 10.33
C GLN A 39 -11.00 5.13 9.32
N ALA A 40 -10.40 5.79 8.34
CA ALA A 40 -11.13 6.49 7.28
C ALA A 40 -11.78 5.51 6.28
N ALA A 41 -11.13 4.38 6.00
CA ALA A 41 -11.64 3.33 5.11
C ALA A 41 -11.54 1.94 5.76
N PRO A 42 -12.46 1.58 6.68
CA PRO A 42 -12.42 0.30 7.42
C PRO A 42 -12.39 -0.95 6.55
N ALA A 43 -12.91 -0.88 5.32
CA ALA A 43 -12.86 -1.99 4.38
C ALA A 43 -11.42 -2.39 4.00
N LEU A 44 -10.46 -1.46 4.02
CA LEU A 44 -9.05 -1.73 3.73
C LEU A 44 -8.42 -2.68 4.77
N SER A 45 -8.86 -2.63 6.02
CA SER A 45 -8.39 -3.54 7.08
C SER A 45 -8.74 -5.01 6.82
N ARG A 46 -9.74 -5.27 5.97
CA ARG A 46 -10.18 -6.61 5.57
C ARG A 46 -9.36 -7.18 4.41
N VAL A 47 -8.46 -6.38 3.84
CA VAL A 47 -7.49 -6.85 2.85
C VAL A 47 -6.44 -7.68 3.56
N THR A 48 -6.23 -8.90 3.09
CA THR A 48 -5.23 -9.84 3.61
C THR A 48 -4.03 -9.90 2.65
N PRO A 49 -2.88 -9.32 3.04
CA PRO A 49 -1.66 -9.43 2.26
C PRO A 49 -0.92 -10.74 2.55
N SER A 50 -0.18 -11.21 1.55
CA SER A 50 0.81 -12.29 1.69
C SER A 50 1.95 -12.07 0.72
N MET A 51 3.17 -12.46 1.10
CA MET A 51 4.37 -12.29 0.28
C MET A 51 4.80 -13.65 -0.25
N LYS A 52 4.80 -13.85 -1.58
CA LYS A 52 5.16 -15.13 -2.20
C LYS A 52 5.83 -14.92 -3.56
N LEU A 53 6.94 -15.63 -3.79
CA LEU A 53 7.59 -15.75 -5.11
C LEU A 53 7.91 -14.39 -5.78
N GLY A 54 8.28 -13.36 -5.02
CA GLY A 54 8.57 -12.03 -5.57
C GLY A 54 7.33 -11.15 -5.79
N TYR A 55 6.18 -11.50 -5.19
CA TYR A 55 4.94 -10.73 -5.28
C TYR A 55 4.33 -10.45 -3.90
N LEU A 56 3.73 -9.26 -3.79
CA LEU A 56 2.72 -8.92 -2.80
C LEU A 56 1.36 -9.38 -3.34
N VAL A 57 0.82 -10.43 -2.73
CA VAL A 57 -0.46 -11.04 -3.09
C VAL A 57 -1.54 -10.51 -2.13
N LEU A 58 -2.53 -9.83 -2.69
CA LEU A 58 -3.63 -9.19 -1.97
C LEU A 58 -4.95 -9.93 -2.21
N ARG A 59 -5.72 -10.11 -1.14
CA ARG A 59 -7.06 -10.70 -1.18
C ARG A 59 -8.02 -9.87 -0.35
N ALA A 60 -9.27 -9.78 -0.78
CA ALA A 60 -10.34 -9.17 -0.02
C ALA A 60 -11.66 -9.92 -0.27
N PRO A 61 -12.63 -9.86 0.65
CA PRO A 61 -13.94 -10.49 0.47
C PRO A 61 -14.63 -9.99 -0.80
N GLY A 62 -15.06 -10.91 -1.67
CA GLY A 62 -15.75 -10.57 -2.92
C GLY A 62 -14.85 -10.10 -4.07
N MET A 63 -13.53 -10.03 -3.85
CA MET A 63 -12.57 -9.58 -4.86
C MET A 63 -11.76 -10.73 -5.45
N LEU A 64 -11.41 -10.61 -6.73
CA LEU A 64 -10.38 -11.46 -7.33
C LEU A 64 -9.02 -11.20 -6.67
N ARG A 65 -8.16 -12.20 -6.69
CA ARG A 65 -6.77 -12.08 -6.23
C ARG A 65 -6.04 -10.99 -7.05
N LEU A 66 -5.29 -10.13 -6.38
CA LEU A 66 -4.40 -9.14 -7.00
C LEU A 66 -2.95 -9.46 -6.63
N ASP A 67 -2.07 -9.48 -7.63
CA ASP A 67 -0.64 -9.73 -7.45
C ASP A 67 0.13 -8.50 -7.89
N ILE A 68 0.96 -7.95 -6.98
CA ILE A 68 1.81 -6.78 -7.22
C ILE A 68 3.27 -7.26 -7.19
N PRO A 69 4.06 -7.10 -8.25
CA PRO A 69 5.48 -7.46 -8.24
C PRO A 69 6.25 -6.59 -7.22
N LEU A 70 7.16 -7.21 -6.46
CA LEU A 70 7.95 -6.47 -5.46
C LEU A 70 9.01 -5.58 -6.13
N ASP A 71 9.71 -6.15 -7.11
CA ASP A 71 10.81 -5.54 -7.85
C ASP A 71 10.35 -5.15 -9.26
N VAL A 72 9.60 -4.05 -9.36
CA VAL A 72 9.45 -3.33 -10.63
C VAL A 72 10.59 -2.32 -10.68
N ILE A 73 11.38 -2.29 -11.76
CA ILE A 73 12.48 -1.33 -11.93
C ILE A 73 11.91 0.09 -11.79
N GLU A 74 12.34 0.79 -10.75
CA GLU A 74 11.80 2.08 -10.28
C GLU A 74 12.53 3.28 -10.92
N ASP A 75 13.19 3.08 -12.07
CA ASP A 75 14.03 4.08 -12.75
C ASP A 75 13.25 5.03 -13.70
N ASP A 76 11.94 4.87 -13.82
CA ASP A 76 11.12 5.77 -14.62
C ASP A 76 10.55 6.90 -13.76
N ASP A 77 11.30 8.00 -13.66
CA ASP A 77 10.86 9.25 -13.01
C ASP A 77 9.49 9.73 -13.54
N SER A 78 9.04 9.27 -14.72
CA SER A 78 7.74 9.64 -15.31
C SER A 78 6.53 9.13 -14.50
N VAL A 79 6.71 8.13 -13.63
CA VAL A 79 5.64 7.58 -12.77
C VAL A 79 5.75 8.02 -11.31
N ARG A 80 6.73 8.86 -10.97
CA ARG A 80 6.89 9.46 -9.64
C ARG A 80 5.76 10.44 -9.35
N ARG A 81 5.20 10.36 -8.15
CA ARG A 81 4.16 11.23 -7.63
C ARG A 81 4.45 11.59 -6.18
N VAL A 82 3.73 12.58 -5.68
CA VAL A 82 3.76 12.96 -4.26
C VAL A 82 2.48 12.46 -3.61
N ALA A 83 2.63 11.74 -2.50
CA ALA A 83 1.55 11.40 -1.59
C ALA A 83 1.69 12.20 -0.29
N ARG A 84 0.56 12.59 0.29
CA ARG A 84 0.51 13.26 1.60
C ARG A 84 0.20 12.24 2.69
N VAL A 85 1.13 12.06 3.63
CA VAL A 85 0.94 11.25 4.85
C VAL A 85 0.96 12.19 6.05
N ALA A 86 -0.22 12.42 6.65
CA ALA A 86 -0.40 13.46 7.66
C ALA A 86 0.14 14.82 7.15
N ASP A 87 1.15 15.39 7.79
CA ASP A 87 1.75 16.68 7.40
C ASP A 87 3.00 16.52 6.49
N GLN A 88 3.36 15.29 6.11
CA GLN A 88 4.56 14.97 5.32
C GLN A 88 4.21 14.67 3.86
N ASP A 89 4.91 15.32 2.93
CA ASP A 89 4.96 14.90 1.53
C ASP A 89 5.98 13.77 1.34
N VAL A 90 5.59 12.74 0.60
CA VAL A 90 6.39 11.54 0.38
C VAL A 90 6.38 11.17 -1.09
N ASP A 91 7.56 10.86 -1.63
CA ASP A 91 7.70 10.37 -2.99
C ASP A 91 7.21 8.93 -3.12
N VAL A 92 6.34 8.72 -4.11
CA VAL A 92 5.70 7.43 -4.37
C VAL A 92 5.63 7.13 -5.85
N VAL A 93 5.46 5.86 -6.18
CA VAL A 93 5.21 5.34 -7.52
C VAL A 93 3.82 4.72 -7.56
N ASP A 94 3.06 4.98 -8.62
CA ASP A 94 1.72 4.41 -8.81
C ASP A 94 1.78 2.96 -9.32
N GLU A 95 1.03 2.06 -8.69
CA GLU A 95 0.99 0.62 -9.03
C GLU A 95 0.05 0.27 -10.20
N GLY A 96 -0.43 1.30 -10.91
CA GLY A 96 -1.22 1.19 -12.13
C GLY A 96 -2.73 1.14 -11.91
N ASP A 97 -3.46 1.25 -13.02
CA ASP A 97 -4.92 1.36 -13.02
C ASP A 97 -5.62 0.08 -12.54
N LEU A 98 -4.99 -1.09 -12.72
CA LEU A 98 -5.52 -2.35 -12.19
C LEU A 98 -5.57 -2.33 -10.66
N ALA A 99 -4.48 -1.92 -10.02
CA ALA A 99 -4.43 -1.80 -8.56
C ALA A 99 -5.39 -0.71 -8.07
N ALA A 100 -5.45 0.42 -8.77
CA ALA A 100 -6.40 1.49 -8.48
C ALA A 100 -7.87 1.02 -8.51
N ALA A 101 -8.28 0.32 -9.56
CA ALA A 101 -9.64 -0.19 -9.68
C ALA A 101 -9.95 -1.22 -8.59
N TRP A 102 -9.00 -2.11 -8.29
CA TRP A 102 -9.15 -3.11 -7.24
C TRP A 102 -9.34 -2.47 -5.86
N PHE A 103 -8.47 -1.54 -5.48
CA PHE A 103 -8.57 -0.85 -4.20
C PHE A 103 -9.79 0.05 -4.11
N SER A 104 -10.17 0.71 -5.22
CA SER A 104 -11.38 1.55 -5.26
C SER A 104 -12.64 0.72 -5.00
N ASN A 105 -12.72 -0.49 -5.55
CA ASN A 105 -13.82 -1.42 -5.30
C ASN A 105 -13.86 -1.89 -3.84
N VAL A 106 -12.69 -2.16 -3.23
CA VAL A 106 -12.62 -2.54 -1.81
C VAL A 106 -13.00 -1.38 -0.90
N ALA A 107 -12.46 -0.19 -1.15
CA ALA A 107 -12.66 1.00 -0.33
C ALA A 107 -14.06 1.61 -0.50
N GLY A 108 -14.72 1.36 -1.63
CA GLY A 108 -16.01 1.98 -1.99
C GLY A 108 -15.89 3.44 -2.45
N GLN A 109 -14.67 3.91 -2.72
CA GLN A 109 -14.39 5.27 -3.19
C GLN A 109 -13.15 5.28 -4.10
N PRO A 110 -13.00 6.27 -4.99
CA PRO A 110 -11.81 6.38 -5.84
C PRO A 110 -10.52 6.48 -5.02
N CYS A 111 -9.63 5.51 -5.20
CA CYS A 111 -8.32 5.48 -4.57
C CYS A 111 -7.30 4.72 -5.42
N ARG A 112 -6.02 4.89 -5.09
CA ARG A 112 -4.89 4.29 -5.80
C ARG A 112 -3.94 3.63 -4.81
N LEU A 113 -3.41 2.48 -5.19
CA LEU A 113 -2.27 1.89 -4.49
C LEU A 113 -1.00 2.56 -5.00
N VAL A 114 -0.16 3.01 -4.09
CA VAL A 114 1.15 3.58 -4.40
C VAL A 114 2.22 2.93 -3.53
N LYS A 115 3.45 2.89 -4.03
CA LYS A 115 4.62 2.34 -3.35
C LYS A 115 5.59 3.47 -3.04
N LEU A 116 6.24 3.42 -1.88
CA LEU A 116 7.30 4.36 -1.53
C LEU A 116 8.43 4.27 -2.54
N HIS A 117 8.85 5.42 -3.07
CA HIS A 117 10.04 5.51 -3.91
C HIS A 117 11.28 5.07 -3.12
N PRO A 118 12.28 4.41 -3.73
CA PRO A 118 13.47 3.92 -3.02
C PRO A 118 14.25 5.05 -2.34
N ASP A 119 14.30 6.22 -2.98
CA ASP A 119 14.93 7.42 -2.44
C ASP A 119 14.00 8.28 -1.57
N ALA A 120 12.79 7.82 -1.26
CA ALA A 120 11.88 8.57 -0.40
C ALA A 120 12.46 8.68 1.02
N ALA A 121 12.32 9.87 1.61
CA ALA A 121 12.65 10.05 3.02
C ALA A 121 11.78 9.12 3.91
N PRO A 122 12.30 8.67 5.07
CA PRO A 122 11.51 7.89 6.01
C PRO A 122 10.18 8.56 6.33
N VAL A 123 9.10 7.77 6.31
CA VAL A 123 7.75 8.27 6.55
C VAL A 123 7.45 8.23 8.05
N ALA A 124 7.04 9.37 8.60
CA ALA A 124 6.51 9.47 9.95
C ALA A 124 5.06 8.98 9.97
N TRP A 125 4.88 7.66 10.06
CA TRP A 125 3.55 7.06 10.19
C TRP A 125 2.89 7.53 11.49
N PRO A 126 1.72 8.20 11.44
CA PRO A 126 1.01 8.55 12.65
C PRO A 126 0.57 7.26 13.36
N ALA A 127 0.50 7.32 14.69
CA ALA A 127 -0.12 6.25 15.45
C ALA A 127 -1.57 6.10 14.99
N GLY A 128 -1.94 4.90 14.52
CA GLY A 128 -3.34 4.55 14.25
C GLY A 128 -4.18 4.53 15.51
#